data_AF-A0A521K2F3-F1
#
_entry.id   AF-A0A521K2F3-F1
#
_cell.length_a   1.000
_cell.length_b   1.000
_cell.length_c   1.000
_cell.angle_alpha   90.00
_cell.angle_beta   90.00
_cell.angle_gamma   90.00
#
_symmetry.space_group_name_H-M   'P 1'
#
loop_
_entity.id
_entity.type
_entity.pdbx_description
1 polymer ?
#
loop_
_entity_poly.entity_id
_entity_poly.type
_entity_poly.pdbx_seq_one_letter_code
_entity_poly.pdbx_strand_id
1 'polypeptide(L)'
;MSRFDRALEMLQASLKVMFHSVGLTGLEEIEPIVQTIIGSELTPALWAQLGLLCSGYSKVKLRGGTLADSAVWEIAKFVSRTRRRPDQTWPPLLDHRRVHIGTLLHLWRRVANETEECLNSRGIRTILDVGPWGGFNFVVGSDGYTRMPFARLTLAVGSLSAVSLHEQGGPFFEEFMPRYTRLLASEGLSLPDEWQYRNPRRDGAGRLVELSRVYYFPDHTYDRRTFVKVRFSKEFETYEEVLVRDLLEGLARLYHTTDWDAYKADTPDVDVRFDIQDFISLNHVLEGLYSRTESEEALLQEIKEGFRGAIRQRRVLYDFLDRVIASKWVENLSWAIAQVVLGVKRYERPFSFSREIITTPLPARLMIPVYRHLAAYHDMIAARRPSGFSA
;
A
#
# COMPACT_ATOMS: atom_id res chain seq x y z
N MET A 1 26.85 3.06 -7.84
CA MET A 1 25.71 4.01 -7.96
C MET A 1 24.83 3.85 -6.73
N SER A 2 24.50 4.95 -6.03
CA SER A 2 23.67 4.89 -4.81
C SER A 2 22.19 4.62 -5.14
N ARG A 3 21.38 4.27 -4.12
CA ARG A 3 19.91 4.16 -4.27
C ARG A 3 19.28 5.47 -4.72
N PHE A 4 19.79 6.60 -4.22
CA PHE A 4 19.36 7.93 -4.61
C PHE A 4 19.62 8.19 -6.09
N ASP A 5 20.86 7.96 -6.56
CA ASP A 5 21.23 8.16 -7.97
C ASP A 5 20.37 7.32 -8.91
N ARG A 6 20.13 6.05 -8.56
CA ARG A 6 19.26 5.15 -9.32
C ARG A 6 17.82 5.69 -9.41
N ALA A 7 17.28 6.14 -8.29
CA ALA A 7 15.92 6.69 -8.23
C ALA A 7 15.82 7.99 -9.03
N LEU A 8 16.86 8.84 -8.97
CA LEU A 8 16.92 10.10 -9.70
C LEU A 8 16.97 9.88 -11.22
N GLU A 9 17.84 8.98 -11.68
CA GLU A 9 17.93 8.61 -13.10
C GLU A 9 16.57 8.11 -13.63
N MET A 10 15.86 7.31 -12.83
CA MET A 10 14.53 6.83 -13.19
C MET A 10 13.48 7.92 -13.22
N LEU A 11 13.47 8.83 -12.23
CA LEU A 11 12.58 9.98 -12.24
C LEU A 11 12.78 10.80 -13.52
N GLN A 12 14.03 11.12 -13.85
CA GLN A 12 14.38 11.84 -15.06
C GLN A 12 13.93 11.10 -16.32
N ALA A 13 14.19 9.79 -16.43
CA ALA A 13 13.75 8.99 -17.57
C ALA A 13 12.23 8.99 -17.72
N SER A 14 11.50 8.82 -16.62
CA SER A 14 10.03 8.79 -16.61
C SER A 14 9.42 10.13 -17.00
N LEU A 15 9.91 11.23 -16.41
CA LEU A 15 9.49 12.58 -16.76
C LEU A 15 9.77 12.89 -18.24
N LYS A 16 10.96 12.55 -18.75
CA LYS A 16 11.31 12.75 -20.18
C LYS A 16 10.33 12.04 -21.11
N VAL A 17 10.03 10.76 -20.84
CA VAL A 17 9.10 9.97 -21.66
C VAL A 17 7.70 10.56 -21.63
N MET A 18 7.21 10.93 -20.44
CA MET A 18 5.86 11.52 -20.30
C MET A 18 5.75 12.87 -21.02
N PHE A 19 6.72 13.76 -20.84
CA PHE A 19 6.71 15.07 -21.49
C PHE A 19 6.85 14.94 -23.02
N HIS A 20 7.74 14.07 -23.51
CA HIS A 20 7.84 13.78 -24.94
C HIS A 20 6.52 13.25 -25.53
N SER A 21 5.79 12.41 -24.79
CA SER A 21 4.53 11.83 -25.27
C SER A 21 3.43 12.85 -25.55
N VAL A 22 3.57 14.07 -25.00
CA VAL A 22 2.64 15.18 -25.20
C VAL A 22 3.27 16.34 -25.99
N GLY A 23 4.39 16.10 -26.67
CA GLY A 23 5.07 17.07 -27.54
C GLY A 23 6.00 18.05 -26.82
N LEU A 24 6.30 17.84 -25.54
CA LEU A 24 7.24 18.66 -24.76
C LEU A 24 8.59 17.95 -24.71
N THR A 25 9.52 18.36 -25.57
CA THR A 25 10.77 17.61 -25.81
C THR A 25 12.03 18.21 -25.16
N GLY A 26 11.94 19.42 -24.59
CA GLY A 26 13.06 20.11 -23.96
C GLY A 26 13.38 19.59 -22.55
N LEU A 27 14.67 19.49 -22.20
CA LEU A 27 15.10 19.21 -20.83
C LEU A 27 14.74 20.36 -19.87
N GLU A 28 14.64 21.58 -20.41
CA GLU A 28 14.24 22.81 -19.71
C GLU A 28 12.87 22.67 -19.02
N GLU A 29 11.98 21.82 -19.56
CA GLU A 29 10.64 21.59 -19.00
C GLU A 29 10.66 20.79 -17.69
N ILE A 30 11.65 19.90 -17.53
CA ILE A 30 11.73 19.00 -16.37
C ILE A 30 12.83 19.39 -15.38
N GLU A 31 13.79 20.20 -15.81
CA GLU A 31 14.92 20.64 -14.98
C GLU A 31 14.48 21.39 -13.71
N PRO A 32 13.55 22.36 -13.75
CA PRO A 32 13.07 23.04 -12.54
C PRO A 32 12.46 22.07 -11.52
N ILE A 33 11.74 21.05 -12.01
CA ILE A 33 11.15 19.99 -11.17
C ILE A 33 12.26 19.19 -10.49
N VAL A 34 13.23 18.72 -11.27
CA VAL A 34 14.34 17.91 -10.76
C VAL A 34 15.20 18.69 -9.75
N GLN A 35 15.55 19.93 -10.06
CA GLN A 35 16.35 20.79 -9.17
C GLN A 35 15.64 21.11 -7.85
N THR A 36 14.31 21.28 -7.89
CA THR A 36 13.51 21.50 -6.68
C THR A 36 13.52 20.29 -5.75
N ILE A 37 13.70 19.08 -6.29
CA ILE A 37 13.67 17.83 -5.51
C ILE A 37 15.06 17.48 -4.96
N ILE A 38 16.12 17.75 -5.72
CA ILE A 38 17.50 17.46 -5.30
C ILE A 38 17.85 18.32 -4.08
N GLY A 39 18.15 17.66 -2.96
CA GLY A 39 18.59 18.35 -1.72
C GLY A 39 17.46 18.91 -0.86
N SER A 40 16.20 18.84 -1.30
CA SER A 40 15.05 19.28 -0.52
C SER A 40 14.59 18.23 0.48
N GLU A 41 14.17 18.68 1.66
CA GLU A 41 13.45 17.84 2.61
C GLU A 41 11.98 17.67 2.20
N LEU A 42 11.45 16.47 2.43
CA LEU A 42 10.14 16.05 1.99
C LEU A 42 9.05 16.59 2.91
N THR A 43 8.79 17.88 2.80
CA THR A 43 7.82 18.61 3.64
C THR A 43 6.51 18.87 2.88
N PRO A 44 5.41 19.19 3.59
CA PRO A 44 4.21 19.73 2.94
C PRO A 44 4.49 20.95 2.04
N ALA A 45 5.51 21.75 2.37
CA ALA A 45 5.94 22.88 1.56
C ALA A 45 6.53 22.43 0.21
N LEU A 46 7.34 21.36 0.19
CA LEU A 46 7.83 20.79 -1.07
C LEU A 46 6.67 20.34 -1.96
N TRP A 47 5.65 19.69 -1.40
CA TRP A 47 4.46 19.28 -2.17
C TRP A 47 3.68 20.46 -2.75
N ALA A 48 3.58 21.57 -2.01
CA ALA A 48 2.95 22.79 -2.51
C ALA A 48 3.77 23.41 -3.65
N GLN A 49 5.09 23.49 -3.49
CA GLN A 49 6.00 24.01 -4.52
C GLN A 49 5.97 23.17 -5.80
N LEU A 50 6.00 21.84 -5.67
CA LEU A 50 5.85 20.93 -6.81
C LEU A 50 4.49 21.06 -7.49
N GLY A 51 3.42 21.26 -6.71
CA GLY A 51 2.09 21.54 -7.25
C GLY A 51 2.05 22.80 -8.10
N LEU A 52 2.72 23.88 -7.65
CA LEU A 52 2.85 25.11 -8.42
C LEU A 52 3.65 24.88 -9.71
N LEU A 53 4.80 24.21 -9.64
CA LEU A 53 5.64 23.91 -10.80
C LEU A 53 4.90 23.07 -11.84
N CYS A 54 4.10 22.09 -11.39
CA CYS A 54 3.35 21.23 -12.30
C CYS A 54 2.05 21.89 -12.82
N SER A 55 1.57 22.97 -12.19
CA SER A 55 0.26 23.57 -12.49
C SER A 55 0.10 24.05 -13.94
N GLY A 56 1.20 24.47 -14.57
CA GLY A 56 1.25 24.87 -15.99
C GLY A 56 0.80 23.77 -16.95
N TYR A 57 0.90 22.50 -16.52
CA TYR A 57 0.55 21.33 -17.34
C TYR A 57 -0.82 20.72 -16.99
N SER A 58 -1.61 21.38 -16.13
CA SER A 58 -2.92 20.89 -15.65
C SER A 58 -3.98 20.76 -16.75
N LYS A 59 -3.80 21.43 -17.90
CA LYS A 59 -4.70 21.32 -19.05
C LYS A 59 -4.30 20.23 -20.04
N VAL A 60 -3.08 19.72 -19.95
CA VAL A 60 -2.57 18.68 -20.85
C VAL A 60 -3.08 17.32 -20.38
N LYS A 61 -3.91 16.67 -21.18
CA LYS A 61 -4.46 15.34 -20.86
C LYS A 61 -3.40 14.26 -21.03
N LEU A 62 -3.29 13.39 -20.03
CA LEU A 62 -2.43 12.21 -20.09
C LEU A 62 -3.08 11.09 -19.28
N ARG A 63 -3.37 9.96 -19.94
CA ARG A 63 -4.07 8.80 -19.34
C ARG A 63 -5.38 9.21 -18.64
N GLY A 64 -5.72 8.63 -17.49
CA GLY A 64 -6.89 8.98 -16.67
C GLY A 64 -6.75 10.30 -15.87
N GLY A 65 -5.91 11.24 -16.31
CA GLY A 65 -5.64 12.48 -15.59
C GLY A 65 -4.97 13.55 -16.46
N THR A 66 -4.04 14.30 -15.85
CA THR A 66 -3.27 15.36 -16.51
C THR A 66 -1.78 15.04 -16.48
N LEU A 67 -1.00 15.73 -17.32
CA LEU A 67 0.46 15.66 -17.26
C LEU A 67 0.96 16.11 -15.88
N ALA A 68 0.36 17.15 -15.31
CA ALA A 68 0.68 17.64 -13.97
C ALA A 68 0.51 16.54 -12.90
N ASP A 69 -0.63 15.85 -12.90
CA ASP A 69 -0.89 14.75 -11.97
C ASP A 69 0.15 13.63 -12.14
N SER A 70 0.45 13.28 -13.39
CA SER A 70 1.42 12.21 -13.70
C SER A 70 2.83 12.57 -13.25
N ALA A 71 3.26 13.83 -13.45
CA ALA A 71 4.54 14.33 -12.97
C ALA A 71 4.63 14.29 -11.44
N VAL A 72 3.61 14.80 -10.73
CA VAL A 72 3.55 14.75 -9.26
C VAL A 72 3.60 13.31 -8.75
N TRP A 73 2.98 12.37 -9.46
CA TRP A 73 3.04 10.95 -9.10
C TRP A 73 4.45 10.36 -9.27
N GLU A 74 5.13 10.61 -10.39
CA GLU A 74 6.53 10.15 -10.54
C GLU A 74 7.45 10.68 -9.45
N ILE A 75 7.20 11.92 -9.01
CA ILE A 75 7.90 12.50 -7.87
C ILE A 75 7.54 11.75 -6.58
N ALA A 76 6.27 11.46 -6.32
CA ALA A 76 5.87 10.64 -5.16
C ALA A 76 6.55 9.27 -5.12
N LYS A 77 6.71 8.61 -6.27
CA LYS A 77 7.49 7.37 -6.37
C LYS A 77 8.96 7.59 -6.03
N PHE A 78 9.59 8.64 -6.56
CA PHE A 78 10.97 9.00 -6.20
C PHE A 78 11.12 9.24 -4.69
N VAL A 79 10.19 9.97 -4.10
CA VAL A 79 10.16 10.28 -2.67
C VAL A 79 10.05 9.01 -1.83
N SER A 80 9.11 8.10 -2.17
CA SER A 80 8.95 6.82 -1.48
C SER A 80 10.27 6.02 -1.47
N ARG A 81 10.97 6.02 -2.62
CA ARG A 81 12.23 5.29 -2.82
C ARG A 81 13.43 5.89 -2.11
N THR A 82 13.45 7.19 -1.84
CA THR A 82 14.64 7.90 -1.34
C THR A 82 14.53 8.33 0.13
N ARG A 83 13.39 8.07 0.77
CA ARG A 83 13.13 8.48 2.15
C ARG A 83 14.22 8.00 3.11
N ARG A 84 14.77 8.93 3.89
CA ARG A 84 15.86 8.66 4.85
C ARG A 84 15.44 7.63 5.89
N ARG A 85 16.41 6.82 6.31
CA ARG A 85 16.29 5.94 7.48
C ARG A 85 16.30 6.81 8.74
N PRO A 86 15.42 6.59 9.71
CA PRO A 86 15.56 7.15 11.04
C PRO A 86 16.71 6.49 11.79
N ASP A 87 17.40 7.30 12.58
CA ASP A 87 18.51 6.87 13.42
C ASP A 87 18.05 6.02 14.62
N GLN A 88 18.99 5.23 15.13
CA GLN A 88 18.76 4.08 16.00
C GLN A 88 18.26 4.46 17.39
N THR A 89 17.01 4.08 17.69
CA THR A 89 16.49 3.58 18.98
C THR A 89 14.99 3.38 18.82
N TRP A 90 14.61 2.34 18.08
CA TRP A 90 13.21 1.97 17.89
C TRP A 90 12.74 1.09 19.06
N PRO A 91 11.46 1.18 19.46
CA PRO A 91 10.88 0.22 20.41
C PRO A 91 11.04 -1.21 19.89
N PRO A 92 11.05 -2.22 20.78
CA PRO A 92 11.02 -3.62 20.37
C PRO A 92 9.92 -3.88 19.34
N LEU A 93 10.14 -4.79 18.38
CA LEU A 93 9.11 -5.11 17.39
C LEU A 93 7.85 -5.65 18.07
N LEU A 94 8.04 -6.43 19.15
CA LEU A 94 6.99 -7.08 19.91
C LEU A 94 6.94 -6.60 21.36
N ASP A 95 5.73 -6.29 21.81
CA ASP A 95 5.41 -6.07 23.22
C ASP A 95 4.06 -6.71 23.54
N HIS A 96 4.03 -7.70 24.45
CA HIS A 96 2.81 -8.44 24.81
C HIS A 96 2.00 -8.91 23.56
N ARG A 97 2.69 -9.40 22.53
CA ARG A 97 2.13 -9.86 21.24
C ARG A 97 1.49 -8.76 20.36
N ARG A 98 1.67 -7.49 20.73
CA ARG A 98 1.38 -6.33 19.89
C ARG A 98 2.60 -6.01 19.05
N VAL A 99 2.39 -5.51 17.84
CA VAL A 99 3.48 -5.15 16.93
C VAL A 99 3.66 -3.65 16.88
N HIS A 100 4.89 -3.18 17.05
CA HIS A 100 5.25 -1.79 16.84
C HIS A 100 5.38 -1.52 15.33
N ILE A 101 4.44 -0.75 14.77
CA ILE A 101 4.37 -0.54 13.31
C ILE A 101 5.59 0.19 12.78
N GLY A 102 6.08 1.20 13.52
CA GLY A 102 7.29 1.93 13.14
C GLY A 102 8.50 1.01 13.06
N THR A 103 8.72 0.17 14.07
CA THR A 103 9.86 -0.76 14.11
C THR A 103 9.80 -1.75 12.96
N LEU A 104 8.61 -2.27 12.67
CA LEU A 104 8.39 -3.18 11.55
C LEU A 104 8.70 -2.54 10.18
N LEU A 105 8.21 -1.31 9.96
CA LEU A 105 8.51 -0.53 8.76
C LEU A 105 10.02 -0.32 8.59
N HIS A 106 10.73 -0.04 9.69
CA HIS A 106 12.18 0.11 9.66
C HIS A 106 12.91 -1.17 9.32
N LEU A 107 12.51 -2.29 9.94
CA LEU A 107 13.04 -3.60 9.63
C LEU A 107 12.86 -3.92 8.14
N TRP A 108 11.66 -3.76 7.59
CA TRP A 108 11.40 -4.04 6.17
C TRP A 108 12.22 -3.16 5.23
N ARG A 109 12.24 -1.84 5.47
CA ARG A 109 13.05 -0.91 4.66
C ARG A 109 14.53 -1.22 4.74
N ARG A 110 15.02 -1.68 5.89
CA ARG A 110 16.40 -2.16 6.03
C ARG A 110 16.66 -3.38 5.16
N VAL A 111 15.82 -4.43 5.25
CA VAL A 111 15.97 -5.65 4.44
C VAL A 111 15.92 -5.34 2.95
N ALA A 112 14.97 -4.50 2.52
CA ALA A 112 14.84 -4.12 1.12
C ALA A 112 16.11 -3.43 0.60
N ASN A 113 16.66 -2.48 1.36
CA ASN A 113 17.90 -1.82 0.99
C ASN A 113 19.10 -2.78 0.90
N GLU A 114 19.30 -3.62 1.92
CA GLU A 114 20.41 -4.59 1.92
C GLU A 114 20.27 -5.61 0.77
N THR A 115 19.03 -5.96 0.42
CA THR A 115 18.71 -6.82 -0.72
C THR A 115 19.06 -6.12 -2.05
N GLU A 116 18.66 -4.87 -2.23
CA GLU A 116 19.01 -4.08 -3.42
C GLU A 116 20.51 -3.91 -3.61
N GLU A 117 21.24 -3.62 -2.53
CA GLU A 117 22.69 -3.47 -2.57
C GLU A 117 23.37 -4.75 -3.06
N CYS A 118 22.91 -5.91 -2.57
CA CYS A 118 23.43 -7.21 -2.99
C CYS A 118 23.05 -7.56 -4.44
N LEU A 119 21.80 -7.33 -4.85
CA LEU A 119 21.39 -7.58 -6.24
C LEU A 119 22.15 -6.67 -7.22
N ASN A 120 22.34 -5.41 -6.84
CA ASN A 120 23.07 -4.45 -7.65
C ASN A 120 24.55 -4.83 -7.82
N SER A 121 25.21 -5.39 -6.78
CA SER A 121 26.60 -5.87 -6.92
C SER A 121 26.73 -7.05 -7.90
N ARG A 122 25.62 -7.73 -8.22
CA ARG A 122 25.53 -8.79 -9.24
C ARG A 122 25.06 -8.29 -10.61
N GLY A 123 24.97 -6.97 -10.80
CA GLY A 123 24.49 -6.37 -12.05
C GLY A 123 22.97 -6.37 -12.23
N ILE A 124 22.20 -6.78 -11.21
CA ILE A 124 20.73 -6.77 -11.25
C ILE A 124 20.24 -5.43 -10.74
N ARG A 125 19.87 -4.52 -11.66
CA ARG A 125 19.30 -3.22 -11.32
C ARG A 125 17.89 -3.39 -10.75
N THR A 126 17.70 -3.01 -9.50
CA THR A 126 16.39 -3.03 -8.84
C THR A 126 16.22 -1.83 -7.90
N ILE A 127 14.96 -1.43 -7.70
CA ILE A 127 14.52 -0.61 -6.57
C ILE A 127 13.26 -1.28 -6.03
N LEU A 128 13.34 -1.66 -4.76
CA LEU A 128 12.30 -2.31 -3.99
C LEU A 128 11.65 -1.26 -3.11
N ASP A 129 10.34 -1.15 -3.23
CA ASP A 129 9.54 -0.38 -2.30
C ASP A 129 8.74 -1.32 -1.42
N VAL A 130 8.78 -1.07 -0.11
CA VAL A 130 8.27 -2.00 0.88
C VAL A 130 7.40 -1.31 1.90
N GLY A 131 6.25 -1.93 2.17
CA GLY A 131 5.34 -1.43 3.18
C GLY A 131 4.36 -2.48 3.68
N PRO A 132 3.58 -2.11 4.70
CA PRO A 132 2.61 -2.97 5.33
C PRO A 132 1.42 -3.19 4.39
N TRP A 133 0.81 -4.39 4.44
CA TRP A 133 -0.43 -4.69 3.73
C TRP A 133 -1.54 -5.21 4.65
N GLY A 134 -2.63 -4.44 4.73
CA GLY A 134 -3.86 -4.80 5.42
C GLY A 134 -3.72 -4.95 6.94
N GLY A 135 -4.62 -4.32 7.70
CA GLY A 135 -4.85 -4.64 9.12
C GLY A 135 -4.01 -3.89 10.16
N PHE A 136 -2.90 -3.24 9.81
CA PHE A 136 -2.10 -2.49 10.80
C PHE A 136 -2.71 -1.16 11.21
N ASN A 137 -3.49 -0.53 10.32
CA ASN A 137 -4.01 0.82 10.54
C ASN A 137 -5.21 0.86 11.49
N PHE A 138 -5.70 -0.29 11.96
CA PHE A 138 -7.02 -0.36 12.59
C PHE A 138 -7.03 0.15 14.00
N VAL A 139 -5.90 0.02 14.68
CA VAL A 139 -5.81 0.36 16.07
C VAL A 139 -4.33 0.47 16.40
N VAL A 140 -3.72 1.62 16.16
CA VAL A 140 -2.40 1.91 16.75
C VAL A 140 -2.63 2.74 18.01
N GLY A 141 -2.08 2.28 19.13
CA GLY A 141 -2.06 3.03 20.36
C GLY A 141 -1.23 4.31 20.22
N SER A 142 -1.36 5.21 21.19
CA SER A 142 -0.45 6.37 21.30
C SER A 142 1.02 5.95 21.43
N ASP A 143 1.26 4.71 21.86
CA ASP A 143 2.56 4.06 22.01
C ASP A 143 3.13 3.46 20.70
N GLY A 144 2.42 3.57 19.57
CA GLY A 144 2.88 3.04 18.28
C GLY A 144 2.66 1.54 18.05
N TYR A 145 2.13 0.83 19.07
CA TYR A 145 1.80 -0.60 18.98
C TYR A 145 0.38 -0.84 18.48
N THR A 146 0.15 -1.98 17.83
CA THR A 146 -1.23 -2.45 17.55
C THR A 146 -2.02 -2.60 18.85
N ARG A 147 -3.26 -2.11 18.95
CA ARG A 147 -4.09 -2.28 20.17
C ARG A 147 -4.61 -3.71 20.31
N MET A 148 -4.59 -4.50 19.24
CA MET A 148 -4.95 -5.91 19.29
C MET A 148 -3.68 -6.79 19.36
N PRO A 149 -3.71 -7.90 20.12
CA PRO A 149 -2.59 -8.84 20.26
C PRO A 149 -2.50 -9.81 19.05
N PHE A 150 -2.76 -9.28 17.85
CA PHE A 150 -2.56 -9.98 16.59
C PHE A 150 -1.74 -9.09 15.66
N ALA A 151 -0.96 -9.71 14.77
CA ALA A 151 -0.20 -8.97 13.78
C ALA A 151 -0.21 -9.69 12.42
N ARG A 152 -0.90 -9.06 11.46
CA ARG A 152 -0.79 -9.41 10.03
C ARG A 152 0.46 -8.75 9.49
N LEU A 153 1.60 -9.43 9.58
CA LEU A 153 2.86 -8.99 9.00
C LEU A 153 2.87 -9.17 7.49
N THR A 154 2.03 -8.43 6.77
CA THR A 154 2.12 -8.47 5.32
C THR A 154 3.05 -7.40 4.82
N LEU A 155 4.01 -7.85 4.05
CA LEU A 155 4.90 -7.07 3.24
C LEU A 155 4.44 -7.11 1.79
N ALA A 156 4.08 -5.94 1.26
CA ALA A 156 3.98 -5.75 -0.18
C ALA A 156 5.30 -5.18 -0.68
N VAL A 157 5.86 -5.79 -1.73
CA VAL A 157 7.09 -5.38 -2.40
C VAL A 157 6.74 -4.94 -3.81
N GLY A 158 6.80 -3.63 -4.04
CA GLY A 158 6.78 -3.03 -5.37
C GLY A 158 8.16 -3.11 -6.01
N SER A 159 8.21 -3.32 -7.31
CA SER A 159 9.48 -3.47 -8.05
C SER A 159 9.41 -2.88 -9.45
N LEU A 160 10.57 -2.71 -10.07
CA LEU A 160 10.62 -2.26 -11.46
C LEU A 160 10.12 -3.37 -12.39
N SER A 161 9.44 -2.99 -13.45
CA SER A 161 9.00 -3.91 -14.50
C SER A 161 10.14 -4.77 -15.07
N ALA A 162 11.37 -4.23 -15.10
CA ALA A 162 12.59 -4.87 -15.58
C ALA A 162 13.21 -5.91 -14.62
N VAL A 163 12.85 -5.93 -13.33
CA VAL A 163 13.37 -6.94 -12.38
C VAL A 163 12.90 -8.31 -12.84
N SER A 164 13.74 -9.35 -12.85
CA SER A 164 13.25 -10.69 -13.26
C SER A 164 12.43 -11.33 -12.13
N LEU A 165 11.32 -11.98 -12.47
CA LEU A 165 10.48 -12.74 -11.53
C LEU A 165 10.40 -14.19 -12.00
N HIS A 166 10.72 -15.12 -11.10
CA HIS A 166 10.74 -16.54 -11.38
C HIS A 166 9.76 -17.26 -10.46
N GLU A 167 9.17 -18.36 -10.91
CA GLU A 167 8.17 -19.12 -10.14
C GLU A 167 8.69 -19.60 -8.77
N GLN A 168 9.98 -19.90 -8.68
CA GLN A 168 10.66 -20.29 -7.44
C GLN A 168 11.15 -19.09 -6.62
N GLY A 169 10.72 -17.88 -6.99
CA GLY A 169 11.19 -16.62 -6.43
C GLY A 169 12.37 -16.02 -7.20
N GLY A 170 13.43 -16.78 -7.45
CA GLY A 170 14.62 -16.28 -8.15
C GLY A 170 15.45 -15.28 -7.32
N PRO A 171 16.36 -14.50 -7.95
CA PRO A 171 17.44 -13.81 -7.24
C PRO A 171 16.98 -12.85 -6.15
N PHE A 172 15.84 -12.18 -6.35
CA PHE A 172 15.29 -11.27 -5.36
C PHE A 172 15.00 -12.00 -4.04
N PHE A 173 14.32 -13.13 -4.09
CA PHE A 173 13.90 -13.81 -2.88
C PHE A 173 15.01 -14.64 -2.24
N GLU A 174 15.95 -15.15 -3.04
CA GLU A 174 17.20 -15.76 -2.56
C GLU A 174 17.98 -14.77 -1.66
N GLU A 175 17.94 -13.48 -1.97
CA GLU A 175 18.55 -12.45 -1.14
C GLU A 175 17.63 -11.93 -0.02
N PHE A 176 16.37 -11.69 -0.32
CA PHE A 176 15.43 -11.07 0.61
C PHE A 176 15.09 -11.98 1.79
N MET A 177 14.70 -13.24 1.52
CA MET A 177 14.11 -14.12 2.54
C MET A 177 15.07 -14.53 3.66
N PRO A 178 16.34 -14.90 3.38
CA PRO A 178 17.27 -15.25 4.46
C PRO A 178 17.52 -14.08 5.41
N ARG A 179 17.59 -12.85 4.89
CA ARG A 179 17.77 -11.63 5.69
C ARG A 179 16.53 -11.34 6.51
N TYR A 180 15.35 -11.40 5.88
CA TYR A 180 14.09 -11.15 6.56
C TYR A 180 13.85 -12.15 7.69
N THR A 181 14.07 -13.43 7.42
CA THR A 181 13.91 -14.52 8.40
C THR A 181 14.85 -14.35 9.60
N ARG A 182 16.12 -14.00 9.35
CA ARG A 182 17.10 -13.76 10.42
C ARG A 182 16.71 -12.59 11.32
N LEU A 183 16.23 -11.49 10.75
CA LEU A 183 15.80 -10.33 11.53
C LEU A 183 14.49 -10.59 12.28
N LEU A 184 13.55 -11.31 11.70
CA LEU A 184 12.36 -11.75 12.44
C LEU A 184 12.74 -12.66 13.61
N ALA A 185 13.70 -13.57 13.39
CA ALA A 185 14.18 -14.46 14.45
C ALA A 185 14.83 -13.70 15.61
N SER A 186 15.59 -12.62 15.33
CA SER A 186 16.13 -11.75 16.40
C SER A 186 15.05 -11.00 17.19
N GLU A 187 13.85 -10.87 16.63
CA GLU A 187 12.67 -10.29 17.29
C GLU A 187 11.75 -11.37 17.89
N GLY A 188 12.18 -12.63 17.95
CA GLY A 188 11.42 -13.75 18.52
C GLY A 188 10.39 -14.40 17.58
N LEU A 189 10.43 -14.10 16.28
CA LEU A 189 9.53 -14.65 15.26
C LEU A 189 10.29 -15.60 14.32
N SER A 190 10.10 -16.91 14.48
CA SER A 190 10.72 -17.91 13.61
C SER A 190 9.81 -18.28 12.43
N LEU A 191 10.35 -18.12 11.22
CA LEU A 191 9.78 -18.64 9.98
C LEU A 191 10.38 -20.03 9.69
N PRO A 192 9.69 -20.91 8.94
CA PRO A 192 10.22 -22.23 8.63
C PRO A 192 11.36 -22.08 7.61
N ASP A 193 12.28 -23.03 7.64
CA ASP A 193 13.42 -23.05 6.71
C ASP A 193 12.98 -23.15 5.24
N GLU A 194 11.86 -23.83 4.99
CA GLU A 194 11.27 -23.96 3.66
C GLU A 194 10.21 -22.88 3.38
N TRP A 195 10.64 -21.78 2.75
CA TRP A 195 9.74 -20.74 2.24
C TRP A 195 9.58 -20.83 0.72
N GLN A 196 8.48 -21.40 0.25
CA GLN A 196 8.15 -21.47 -1.19
C GLN A 196 7.07 -20.46 -1.58
N TYR A 197 7.25 -19.76 -2.69
CA TYR A 197 6.23 -18.87 -3.26
C TYR A 197 5.08 -19.64 -3.89
N ARG A 198 3.87 -19.10 -3.76
CA ARG A 198 2.65 -19.68 -4.33
C ARG A 198 1.83 -18.58 -5.02
N ASN A 199 0.68 -18.97 -5.57
CA ASN A 199 -0.32 -18.07 -6.16
C ASN A 199 0.26 -17.17 -7.27
N PRO A 200 0.85 -17.74 -8.35
CA PRO A 200 1.34 -16.94 -9.46
C PRO A 200 0.19 -16.18 -10.11
N ARG A 201 0.34 -14.87 -10.27
CA ARG A 201 -0.53 -14.10 -11.19
C ARG A 201 0.22 -13.84 -12.48
N ARG A 202 -0.51 -13.94 -13.58
CA ARG A 202 0.00 -13.73 -14.94
C ARG A 202 -0.78 -12.62 -15.63
N ASP A 203 -0.13 -11.88 -16.50
CA ASP A 203 -0.81 -10.93 -17.38
C ASP A 203 -1.51 -11.64 -18.56
N GLY A 204 -2.18 -10.86 -19.41
CA GLY A 204 -2.88 -11.37 -20.59
C GLY A 204 -1.97 -12.05 -21.63
N ALA A 205 -0.64 -11.88 -21.53
CA ALA A 205 0.34 -12.57 -22.37
C ALA A 205 0.94 -13.82 -21.68
N GLY A 206 0.44 -14.20 -20.50
CA GLY A 206 0.91 -15.36 -19.74
C GLY A 206 2.20 -15.13 -18.95
N ARG A 207 2.73 -13.90 -18.92
CA ARG A 207 3.97 -13.57 -18.21
C ARG A 207 3.70 -13.46 -16.71
N LEU A 208 4.60 -14.00 -15.89
CA LEU A 208 4.49 -13.93 -14.43
C LEU A 208 4.69 -12.48 -13.97
N VAL A 209 3.66 -11.92 -13.31
CA VAL A 209 3.65 -10.53 -12.82
C VAL A 209 3.65 -10.45 -11.31
N GLU A 210 3.28 -11.51 -10.60
CA GLU A 210 3.26 -11.51 -9.13
C GLU A 210 3.38 -12.90 -8.53
N LEU A 211 4.00 -12.95 -7.36
CA LEU A 211 4.03 -14.10 -6.46
C LEU A 211 3.73 -13.67 -5.03
N SER A 212 3.10 -14.56 -4.27
CA SER A 212 2.91 -14.33 -2.84
C SER A 212 2.98 -15.60 -2.00
N ARG A 213 3.33 -15.45 -0.73
CA ARG A 213 3.26 -16.54 0.24
C ARG A 213 2.82 -16.02 1.59
N VAL A 214 1.95 -16.78 2.24
CA VAL A 214 1.51 -16.57 3.62
C VAL A 214 2.08 -17.68 4.49
N TYR A 215 2.62 -17.32 5.64
CA TYR A 215 3.04 -18.23 6.70
C TYR A 215 2.37 -17.84 8.01
N TYR A 216 1.77 -18.84 8.64
CA TYR A 216 1.07 -18.72 9.91
C TYR A 216 1.99 -19.22 11.03
N PHE A 217 2.17 -18.43 12.09
CA PHE A 217 2.99 -18.86 13.24
C PHE A 217 2.28 -19.97 14.04
N PRO A 218 3.00 -20.79 14.82
CA PRO A 218 2.40 -21.90 15.57
C PRO A 218 1.24 -21.51 16.51
N ASP A 219 1.33 -20.33 17.14
CA ASP A 219 0.26 -19.77 18.00
C ASP A 219 -0.93 -19.18 17.19
N HIS A 220 -0.94 -19.36 15.87
CA HIS A 220 -1.97 -18.83 14.98
C HIS A 220 -3.33 -19.48 15.27
N THR A 221 -4.21 -18.67 15.84
CA THR A 221 -5.63 -18.98 15.96
C THR A 221 -6.42 -17.89 15.26
N TYR A 222 -7.71 -18.15 15.04
CA TYR A 222 -8.66 -17.17 14.54
C TYR A 222 -8.67 -15.85 15.33
N ASP A 223 -8.27 -15.90 16.60
CA ASP A 223 -8.31 -14.80 17.58
C ASP A 223 -6.94 -14.15 17.80
N ARG A 224 -5.88 -14.89 17.47
CA ARG A 224 -4.47 -14.52 17.67
C ARG A 224 -3.75 -14.64 16.32
N ARG A 225 -4.36 -14.07 15.28
CA ARG A 225 -3.86 -14.20 13.90
C ARG A 225 -2.53 -13.45 13.76
N THR A 226 -1.44 -14.14 14.06
CA THR A 226 -0.10 -13.70 13.69
C THR A 226 0.32 -14.48 12.47
N PHE A 227 0.63 -13.78 11.38
CA PHE A 227 1.13 -14.39 10.16
C PHE A 227 2.01 -13.40 9.39
N VAL A 228 2.98 -13.92 8.64
CA VAL A 228 3.75 -13.16 7.67
C VAL A 228 3.19 -13.44 6.30
N LYS A 229 2.95 -12.41 5.49
CA LYS A 229 2.72 -12.57 4.06
C LYS A 229 3.75 -11.74 3.30
N VAL A 230 4.39 -12.34 2.30
CA VAL A 230 5.29 -11.63 1.40
C VAL A 230 4.65 -11.68 0.02
N ARG A 231 4.44 -10.52 -0.58
CA ARG A 231 3.94 -10.35 -1.95
C ARG A 231 4.94 -9.55 -2.75
N PHE A 232 5.34 -10.04 -3.90
CA PHE A 232 6.19 -9.33 -4.85
C PHE A 232 5.44 -9.13 -6.15
N SER A 233 5.27 -7.88 -6.57
CA SER A 233 4.56 -7.51 -7.78
C SER A 233 5.48 -6.75 -8.74
N LYS A 234 5.35 -7.05 -10.04
CA LYS A 234 5.97 -6.29 -11.14
C LYS A 234 5.01 -5.32 -11.79
N GLU A 235 3.72 -5.49 -11.52
CA GLU A 235 2.67 -4.60 -12.04
C GLU A 235 2.72 -3.24 -11.35
N PHE A 236 3.23 -3.22 -10.11
CA PHE A 236 3.28 -2.06 -9.24
C PHE A 236 4.72 -1.81 -8.78
N GLU A 237 5.14 -0.56 -8.92
CA GLU A 237 6.48 -0.12 -8.54
C GLU A 237 6.56 0.34 -7.08
N THR A 238 5.43 0.73 -6.48
CA THR A 238 5.34 1.12 -5.07
C THR A 238 4.39 0.21 -4.29
N TYR A 239 4.60 0.09 -2.99
CA TYR A 239 3.67 -0.70 -2.17
C TYR A 239 2.30 0.00 -2.05
N GLU A 240 2.25 1.34 -2.14
CA GLU A 240 0.97 2.08 -2.16
C GLU A 240 0.11 1.71 -3.38
N GLU A 241 0.73 1.50 -4.55
CA GLU A 241 0.02 1.02 -5.73
C GLU A 241 -0.60 -0.36 -5.50
N VAL A 242 0.13 -1.27 -4.84
CA VAL A 242 -0.39 -2.58 -4.43
C VAL A 242 -1.58 -2.43 -3.48
N LEU A 243 -1.47 -1.57 -2.46
CA LEU A 243 -2.54 -1.32 -1.49
C LEU A 243 -3.81 -0.77 -2.15
N VAL A 244 -3.64 0.24 -3.02
CA VAL A 244 -4.76 0.85 -3.73
C VAL A 244 -5.38 -0.14 -4.69
N ARG A 245 -4.59 -0.94 -5.43
CA ARG A 245 -5.15 -1.98 -6.30
C ARG A 245 -6.04 -2.94 -5.53
N ASP A 246 -5.58 -3.47 -4.40
CA ASP A 246 -6.34 -4.45 -3.63
C ASP A 246 -7.61 -3.85 -3.04
N LEU A 247 -7.54 -2.58 -2.61
CA LEU A 247 -8.72 -1.85 -2.16
C LEU A 247 -9.74 -1.69 -3.27
N LEU A 248 -9.31 -1.31 -4.48
CA LEU A 248 -10.20 -1.16 -5.62
C LEU A 248 -10.79 -2.50 -6.05
N GLU A 249 -10.01 -3.59 -6.03
CA GLU A 249 -10.51 -4.94 -6.31
C GLU A 249 -11.55 -5.37 -5.26
N GLY A 250 -11.28 -5.14 -3.97
CA GLY A 250 -12.23 -5.43 -2.89
C GLY A 250 -13.49 -4.57 -2.98
N LEU A 251 -13.35 -3.28 -3.26
CA LEU A 251 -14.48 -2.37 -3.42
C LEU A 251 -15.33 -2.74 -4.63
N ALA A 252 -14.72 -3.11 -5.75
CA ALA A 252 -15.45 -3.56 -6.93
C ALA A 252 -16.24 -4.83 -6.66
N ARG A 253 -15.66 -5.80 -5.93
CA ARG A 253 -16.41 -7.00 -5.49
C ARG A 253 -17.64 -6.59 -4.69
N LEU A 254 -17.45 -5.76 -3.65
CA LEU A 254 -18.56 -5.32 -2.80
C LEU A 254 -19.59 -4.46 -3.54
N TYR A 255 -19.15 -3.60 -4.47
CA TYR A 255 -20.03 -2.70 -5.21
C TYR A 255 -20.85 -3.44 -6.27
N HIS A 256 -20.29 -4.47 -6.89
CA HIS A 256 -20.96 -5.25 -7.94
C HIS A 256 -21.75 -6.45 -7.44
N THR A 257 -21.68 -6.81 -6.15
CA THR A 257 -22.58 -7.81 -5.58
C THR A 257 -24.01 -7.28 -5.58
N THR A 258 -24.83 -7.79 -6.51
CA THR A 258 -26.23 -7.39 -6.70
C THR A 258 -27.21 -8.25 -5.91
N ASP A 259 -26.81 -9.47 -5.53
CA ASP A 259 -27.60 -10.39 -4.71
C ASP A 259 -26.76 -10.82 -3.49
N TRP A 260 -26.99 -10.11 -2.38
CA TRP A 260 -26.28 -10.36 -1.14
C TRP A 260 -26.70 -11.68 -0.51
N ASP A 261 -27.96 -12.10 -0.62
CA ASP A 261 -28.40 -13.34 0.00
C ASP A 261 -27.77 -14.56 -0.67
N ALA A 262 -27.64 -14.55 -2.01
CA ALA A 262 -26.87 -15.55 -2.75
C ALA A 262 -25.38 -15.51 -2.38
N TYR A 263 -24.77 -14.32 -2.30
CA TYR A 263 -23.38 -14.17 -1.86
C TYR A 263 -23.16 -14.75 -0.45
N LYS A 264 -24.07 -14.51 0.49
CA LYS A 264 -24.00 -15.06 1.86
C LYS A 264 -24.09 -16.58 1.83
N ALA A 265 -24.95 -17.17 1.00
CA ALA A 265 -25.11 -18.62 0.91
C ALA A 265 -23.85 -19.32 0.37
N ASP A 266 -23.21 -18.74 -0.65
CA ASP A 266 -22.14 -19.38 -1.40
C ASP A 266 -20.74 -19.04 -0.90
N THR A 267 -20.58 -17.98 -0.10
CA THR A 267 -19.27 -17.51 0.35
C THR A 267 -18.85 -18.18 1.66
N PRO A 268 -17.66 -18.81 1.73
CA PRO A 268 -17.09 -19.28 2.99
C PRO A 268 -16.95 -18.15 4.03
N ASP A 269 -17.24 -18.45 5.30
CA ASP A 269 -17.15 -17.46 6.40
C ASP A 269 -15.78 -16.76 6.48
N VAL A 270 -14.72 -17.47 6.07
CA VAL A 270 -13.37 -16.93 6.05
C VAL A 270 -13.21 -15.80 5.03
N ASP A 271 -13.86 -15.90 3.88
CA ASP A 271 -13.74 -14.94 2.78
C ASP A 271 -14.55 -13.68 3.08
N VAL A 272 -15.75 -13.81 3.64
CA VAL A 272 -16.55 -12.64 4.08
C VAL A 272 -15.87 -11.89 5.22
N ARG A 273 -15.25 -12.62 6.15
CA ARG A 273 -14.44 -11.98 7.19
C ARG A 273 -13.25 -11.24 6.57
N PHE A 274 -12.60 -11.79 5.55
CA PHE A 274 -11.54 -11.09 4.85
C PHE A 274 -12.06 -9.88 4.08
N ASP A 275 -13.22 -9.95 3.45
CA ASP A 275 -13.81 -8.81 2.74
C ASP A 275 -14.20 -7.69 3.71
N ILE A 276 -14.82 -7.98 4.86
CA ILE A 276 -15.08 -6.95 5.89
C ILE A 276 -13.77 -6.43 6.48
N GLN A 277 -12.84 -7.32 6.81
CA GLN A 277 -11.55 -6.94 7.39
C GLN A 277 -10.76 -6.08 6.41
N ASP A 278 -10.67 -6.44 5.14
CA ASP A 278 -9.91 -5.74 4.10
C ASP A 278 -10.64 -4.46 3.68
N PHE A 279 -11.97 -4.45 3.56
CA PHE A 279 -12.75 -3.24 3.32
C PHE A 279 -12.48 -2.21 4.40
N ILE A 280 -12.68 -2.60 5.66
CA ILE A 280 -12.39 -1.75 6.80
C ILE A 280 -10.91 -1.39 6.79
N SER A 281 -10.04 -2.37 6.49
CA SER A 281 -8.59 -2.22 6.58
C SER A 281 -8.02 -1.16 5.66
N LEU A 282 -8.54 -1.19 4.44
CA LEU A 282 -8.05 -0.42 3.33
C LEU A 282 -8.84 0.88 3.18
N ASN A 283 -10.02 1.01 3.80
CA ASN A 283 -10.75 2.27 3.84
C ASN A 283 -9.93 3.41 4.45
N HIS A 284 -9.09 3.13 5.47
CA HIS A 284 -8.22 4.14 6.07
C HIS A 284 -7.23 4.74 5.06
N VAL A 285 -6.82 3.96 4.04
CA VAL A 285 -5.94 4.44 2.96
C VAL A 285 -6.61 5.54 2.13
N LEU A 286 -7.95 5.63 2.16
CA LEU A 286 -8.75 6.62 1.44
C LEU A 286 -9.29 7.73 2.35
N GLU A 287 -8.89 7.84 3.62
CA GLU A 287 -9.35 8.95 4.49
C GLU A 287 -8.91 10.34 3.96
N GLY A 288 -7.86 10.39 3.15
CA GLY A 288 -7.47 11.59 2.40
C GLY A 288 -8.37 11.93 1.19
N LEU A 289 -9.33 11.06 0.86
CA LEU A 289 -10.20 11.14 -0.32
C LEU A 289 -11.69 11.13 0.01
N TYR A 290 -12.05 10.40 1.05
CA TYR A 290 -13.43 10.25 1.51
C TYR A 290 -13.47 10.38 3.03
N SER A 291 -14.19 11.38 3.51
CA SER A 291 -14.50 11.53 4.94
C SER A 291 -15.76 10.73 5.26
N ARG A 292 -15.61 9.76 6.17
CA ARG A 292 -16.75 8.97 6.66
C ARG A 292 -17.78 9.87 7.36
N THR A 293 -19.04 9.53 7.23
CA THR A 293 -20.11 10.15 8.02
C THR A 293 -20.00 9.74 9.48
N GLU A 294 -20.68 10.47 10.38
CA GLU A 294 -20.74 10.10 11.80
C GLU A 294 -21.31 8.69 12.01
N SER A 295 -22.31 8.29 11.21
CA SER A 295 -22.90 6.96 11.27
C SER A 295 -21.96 5.87 10.76
N GLU A 296 -21.18 6.14 9.71
CA GLU A 296 -20.15 5.23 9.21
C GLU A 296 -19.00 5.08 10.21
N GLU A 297 -18.60 6.18 10.88
CA GLU A 297 -17.58 6.14 11.93
C GLU A 297 -18.07 5.38 13.17
N ALA A 298 -19.31 5.58 13.61
CA ALA A 298 -19.89 4.80 14.70
C ALA A 298 -19.93 3.29 14.36
N LEU A 299 -20.39 2.95 13.16
CA LEU A 299 -20.40 1.56 12.66
C LEU A 299 -18.99 0.97 12.61
N LEU A 300 -17.99 1.74 12.15
CA LEU A 300 -16.60 1.32 12.16
C LEU A 300 -16.11 0.97 13.57
N GLN A 301 -16.42 1.81 14.57
CA GLN A 301 -16.03 1.53 15.96
C GLN A 301 -16.72 0.28 16.50
N GLU A 302 -18.01 0.09 16.22
CA GLU A 302 -18.73 -1.13 16.59
C GLU A 302 -18.12 -2.38 15.95
N ILE A 303 -17.76 -2.32 14.66
CA ILE A 303 -17.13 -3.45 13.98
C ILE A 303 -15.74 -3.72 14.59
N LYS A 304 -14.94 -2.68 14.86
CA LYS A 304 -13.62 -2.81 15.54
C LYS A 304 -13.77 -3.52 16.89
N GLU A 305 -14.79 -3.20 17.67
CA GLU A 305 -15.11 -3.91 18.92
C GLU A 305 -15.58 -5.34 18.66
N GLY A 306 -16.42 -5.56 17.65
CA GLY A 306 -16.85 -6.89 17.23
C GLY A 306 -15.69 -7.82 16.85
N PHE A 307 -14.64 -7.29 16.23
CA PHE A 307 -13.39 -8.00 15.93
C PHE A 307 -12.60 -8.45 17.17
N ARG A 308 -12.91 -7.95 18.37
CA ARG A 308 -12.33 -8.46 19.61
C ARG A 308 -12.92 -9.81 20.05
N GLY A 309 -14.06 -10.23 19.50
CA GLY A 309 -14.58 -11.58 19.81
C GLY A 309 -15.93 -11.95 19.23
N ALA A 310 -16.88 -11.02 19.09
CA ALA A 310 -18.25 -11.34 18.68
C ALA A 310 -18.37 -11.75 17.20
N ILE A 311 -17.50 -11.23 16.32
CA ILE A 311 -17.55 -11.45 14.87
C ILE A 311 -17.23 -12.90 14.43
N ARG A 312 -17.01 -13.81 15.38
CA ARG A 312 -16.83 -15.25 15.11
C ARG A 312 -18.13 -15.94 14.75
N GLN A 313 -19.25 -15.42 15.25
CA GLN A 313 -20.55 -15.95 14.92
C GLN A 313 -20.91 -15.52 13.51
N ARG A 314 -21.21 -16.48 12.64
CA ARG A 314 -21.62 -16.24 11.25
C ARG A 314 -22.69 -15.14 11.16
N ARG A 315 -23.71 -15.23 12.01
CA ARG A 315 -24.76 -14.22 12.12
C ARG A 315 -24.21 -12.81 12.37
N VAL A 316 -23.33 -12.63 13.35
CA VAL A 316 -22.75 -11.31 13.67
C VAL A 316 -21.91 -10.76 12.52
N LEU A 317 -21.14 -11.63 11.84
CA LEU A 317 -20.34 -11.23 10.67
C LEU A 317 -21.24 -10.70 9.54
N TYR A 318 -22.30 -11.43 9.22
CA TYR A 318 -23.24 -11.02 8.16
C TYR A 318 -24.13 -9.85 8.57
N ASP A 319 -24.51 -9.73 9.85
CA ASP A 319 -25.23 -8.55 10.37
C ASP A 319 -24.38 -7.27 10.17
N PHE A 320 -23.06 -7.34 10.39
CA PHE A 320 -22.17 -6.21 10.10
C PHE A 320 -22.07 -5.90 8.60
N LEU A 321 -21.99 -6.93 7.74
CA LEU A 321 -21.98 -6.73 6.30
C LEU A 321 -23.27 -6.05 5.84
N ASP A 322 -24.43 -6.54 6.27
CA ASP A 322 -25.74 -6.00 5.94
C ASP A 322 -25.83 -4.51 6.37
N ARG A 323 -25.30 -4.17 7.55
CA ARG A 323 -25.23 -2.77 8.03
C ARG A 323 -24.30 -1.89 7.20
N VAL A 324 -23.15 -2.40 6.73
CA VAL A 324 -22.23 -1.67 5.85
C VAL A 324 -22.86 -1.38 4.49
N ILE A 325 -23.66 -2.32 3.96
CA ILE A 325 -24.38 -2.12 2.70
C ILE A 325 -25.55 -1.16 2.89
N ALA A 326 -26.34 -1.35 3.94
CA ALA A 326 -27.49 -0.50 4.26
C ALA A 326 -27.09 0.96 4.52
N SER A 327 -25.90 1.21 5.08
CA SER A 327 -25.39 2.58 5.31
C SER A 327 -24.96 3.29 4.02
N LYS A 328 -24.96 2.61 2.87
CA LYS A 328 -24.47 3.11 1.58
C LYS A 328 -22.99 3.43 1.55
N TRP A 329 -22.21 2.97 2.53
CA TRP A 329 -20.80 3.31 2.65
C TRP A 329 -19.98 2.86 1.43
N VAL A 330 -20.17 1.62 0.97
CA VAL A 330 -19.54 1.08 -0.26
C VAL A 330 -19.87 1.93 -1.49
N GLU A 331 -21.12 2.36 -1.61
CA GLU A 331 -21.60 3.17 -2.73
C GLU A 331 -21.02 4.60 -2.68
N ASN A 332 -21.06 5.24 -1.50
CA ASN A 332 -20.50 6.58 -1.27
C ASN A 332 -19.00 6.62 -1.59
N LEU A 333 -18.25 5.63 -1.11
CA LEU A 333 -16.82 5.52 -1.37
C LEU A 333 -16.53 5.33 -2.88
N SER A 334 -17.31 4.49 -3.56
CA SER A 334 -17.17 4.25 -5.00
C SER A 334 -17.38 5.53 -5.80
N TRP A 335 -18.36 6.34 -5.42
CA TRP A 335 -18.60 7.65 -6.06
C TRP A 335 -17.55 8.70 -5.71
N ALA A 336 -17.00 8.70 -4.50
CA ALA A 336 -15.88 9.57 -4.14
C ALA A 336 -14.65 9.28 -5.01
N ILE A 337 -14.34 7.99 -5.23
CA ILE A 337 -13.27 7.56 -6.13
C ILE A 337 -13.57 7.96 -7.57
N ALA A 338 -14.79 7.75 -8.06
CA ALA A 338 -15.20 8.16 -9.40
C ALA A 338 -15.07 9.68 -9.62
N GLN A 339 -15.41 10.48 -8.62
CA GLN A 339 -15.24 11.94 -8.67
C GLN A 339 -13.77 12.33 -8.76
N VAL A 340 -12.88 11.68 -8.01
CA VAL A 340 -11.44 11.96 -8.01
C VAL A 340 -10.78 11.54 -9.33
N VAL A 341 -11.10 10.34 -9.81
CA VAL A 341 -10.48 9.75 -10.99
C VAL A 341 -11.06 10.33 -12.28
N LEU A 342 -12.39 10.33 -12.40
CA LEU A 342 -13.10 10.64 -13.64
C LEU A 342 -13.63 12.08 -13.69
N GLY A 343 -13.66 12.78 -12.55
CA GLY A 343 -14.27 14.11 -12.45
C GLY A 343 -15.80 14.09 -12.47
N VAL A 344 -16.42 12.91 -12.29
CA VAL A 344 -17.86 12.69 -12.43
C VAL A 344 -18.54 12.75 -11.07
N LYS A 345 -19.58 13.57 -10.94
CA LYS A 345 -20.42 13.65 -9.74
C LYS A 345 -21.36 12.45 -9.63
N ARG A 346 -21.82 12.20 -8.41
CA ARG A 346 -22.75 11.11 -8.11
C ARG A 346 -23.98 11.19 -9.02
N TYR A 347 -24.22 10.09 -9.75
CA TYR A 347 -25.30 9.92 -10.73
C TYR A 347 -25.28 10.86 -11.94
N GLU A 348 -24.21 11.61 -12.17
CA GLU A 348 -24.07 12.46 -13.35
C GLU A 348 -24.02 11.64 -14.64
N ARG A 349 -23.31 10.49 -14.60
CA ARG A 349 -23.32 9.47 -15.66
C ARG A 349 -23.00 8.08 -15.12
N PRO A 350 -23.40 7.00 -15.82
CA PRO A 350 -22.86 5.67 -15.54
C PRO A 350 -21.35 5.61 -15.79
N PHE A 351 -20.66 4.77 -15.03
CA PHE A 351 -19.25 4.43 -15.24
C PHE A 351 -18.99 2.95 -14.96
N SER A 352 -17.96 2.39 -15.58
CA SER A 352 -17.49 1.03 -15.34
C SER A 352 -16.33 1.04 -14.35
N PHE A 353 -16.55 0.51 -13.14
CA PHE A 353 -15.50 0.45 -12.12
C PHE A 353 -14.28 -0.34 -12.62
N SER A 354 -14.50 -1.51 -13.23
CA SER A 354 -13.42 -2.36 -13.74
C SER A 354 -12.65 -1.78 -14.93
N ARG A 355 -13.28 -0.95 -15.78
CA ARG A 355 -12.62 -0.40 -16.99
C ARG A 355 -12.07 1.01 -16.79
N GLU A 356 -12.77 1.84 -16.03
CA GLU A 356 -12.43 3.26 -15.86
C GLU A 356 -11.65 3.54 -14.56
N ILE A 357 -11.80 2.70 -13.53
CA ILE A 357 -11.12 2.87 -12.22
C ILE A 357 -9.98 1.86 -12.04
N ILE A 358 -10.25 0.56 -12.24
CA ILE A 358 -9.25 -0.51 -12.09
C ILE A 358 -8.39 -0.60 -13.36
N THR A 359 -7.43 0.31 -13.48
CA THR A 359 -6.51 0.39 -14.64
C THR A 359 -5.06 0.14 -14.24
N THR A 360 -4.21 -0.19 -15.21
CA THR A 360 -2.75 -0.28 -15.07
C THR A 360 -2.09 0.59 -16.13
N PRO A 361 -1.26 1.59 -15.76
CA PRO A 361 -0.95 2.02 -14.39
C PRO A 361 -2.16 2.69 -13.70
N LEU A 362 -2.14 2.76 -12.37
CA LEU A 362 -3.20 3.40 -11.59
C LEU A 362 -3.32 4.90 -11.91
N PRO A 363 -4.52 5.50 -11.84
CA PRO A 363 -4.70 6.92 -12.08
C PRO A 363 -3.95 7.79 -11.05
N ALA A 364 -3.07 8.68 -11.53
CA ALA A 364 -2.25 9.54 -10.66
C ALA A 364 -3.08 10.38 -9.67
N ARG A 365 -4.26 10.85 -10.11
CA ARG A 365 -5.21 11.62 -9.28
C ARG A 365 -5.67 10.88 -8.03
N LEU A 366 -5.78 9.56 -8.12
CA LEU A 366 -6.12 8.71 -6.97
C LEU A 366 -4.91 8.54 -6.04
N MET A 367 -3.73 8.33 -6.62
CA MET A 367 -2.53 7.95 -5.88
C MET A 367 -1.91 9.09 -5.06
N ILE A 368 -1.90 10.33 -5.57
CA ILE A 368 -1.28 11.48 -4.88
C ILE A 368 -1.87 11.72 -3.48
N PRO A 369 -3.20 11.90 -3.31
CA PRO A 369 -3.78 12.13 -1.98
C PRO A 369 -3.62 10.93 -1.05
N VAL A 370 -3.72 9.70 -1.57
CA VAL A 370 -3.46 8.46 -0.81
C VAL A 370 -2.03 8.45 -0.27
N TYR A 371 -1.05 8.71 -1.14
CA TYR A 371 0.35 8.75 -0.76
C TYR A 371 0.61 9.79 0.33
N ARG A 372 0.07 11.01 0.18
CA ARG A 372 0.21 12.08 1.19
C ARG A 372 -0.33 11.66 2.54
N HIS A 373 -1.51 11.03 2.57
CA HIS A 373 -2.11 10.53 3.79
C HIS A 373 -1.25 9.44 4.44
N LEU A 374 -0.84 8.42 3.67
CA LEU A 374 0.02 7.34 4.18
C LEU A 374 1.38 7.86 4.65
N ALA A 375 1.96 8.85 3.97
CA ALA A 375 3.21 9.46 4.36
C ALA A 375 3.08 10.17 5.72
N ALA A 376 2.03 10.96 5.92
CA ALA A 376 1.74 11.62 7.19
C ALA A 376 1.45 10.62 8.32
N TYR A 377 0.69 9.57 8.01
CA TYR A 377 0.43 8.48 8.96
C TYR A 377 1.72 7.80 9.40
N HIS A 378 2.58 7.42 8.46
CA HIS A 378 3.87 6.79 8.78
C HIS A 378 4.80 7.70 9.56
N ASP A 379 4.86 9.00 9.26
CA ASP A 379 5.65 9.96 10.04
C ASP A 379 5.11 10.12 11.47
N MET A 380 3.79 10.20 11.61
CA MET A 380 3.13 10.26 12.91
C MET A 380 3.44 9.01 13.75
N ILE A 381 3.31 7.82 13.16
CA ILE A 381 3.65 6.56 13.84
C ILE A 381 5.14 6.51 14.17
N ALA A 382 5.99 6.98 13.27
CA ALA A 382 7.42 7.03 13.49
C ALA A 382 7.83 7.95 14.65
N ALA A 383 7.10 9.05 14.85
CA ALA A 383 7.33 9.99 15.93
C ALA A 383 6.86 9.50 17.32
N ARG A 384 6.03 8.45 17.38
CA ARG A 384 5.53 7.89 18.65
C ARG A 384 6.63 7.05 19.30
N ARG A 385 7.38 7.67 20.21
CA ARG A 385 8.26 6.96 21.14
C ARG A 385 7.47 6.59 22.40
N PRO A 386 7.67 5.40 22.99
CA PRO A 386 7.17 5.11 24.31
C PRO A 386 7.77 6.14 25.29
N SER A 387 6.91 6.85 26.01
CA SER A 387 7.32 7.63 27.17
C SER A 387 7.66 6.66 28.30
N GLY A 388 8.90 6.15 28.31
CA GLY A 388 9.27 5.14 29.31
C GLY A 388 10.72 4.63 29.33
N PHE A 389 11.65 5.25 28.59
CA PHE A 389 13.08 4.95 28.74
C PHE A 389 13.84 6.22 29.11
N SER A 390 13.85 6.54 30.41
CA SER A 390 15.04 7.13 31.00
C SER A 390 16.08 6.02 31.11
N ALA A 391 17.29 6.32 30.64
CA ALA A 391 18.46 5.44 30.75
C ALA A 391 18.73 4.98 32.20
#